data_AF-A0A960HMI4-F1
#
_entry.id   AF-A0A960HMI4-F1
#
_cell.length_a   1.000
_cell.length_b   1.000
_cell.length_c   1.000
_cell.angle_alpha   90.00
_cell.angle_beta   90.00
_cell.angle_gamma   90.00
#
_symmetry.space_group_name_H-M   'P 1'
#
loop_
_entity.id
_entity.type
_entity.pdbx_description
1 polymer ?
#
loop_
_entity_poly.entity_id
_entity_poly.type
_entity_poly.pdbx_seq_one_letter_code
_entity_poly.pdbx_strand_id
1 'polypeptide(L)'
;QPRRARAPGPLRRATAPTTVADDPGWGRPRDIALGAVAPQLALRRASGPGEQAPVVALRILSVSFAAGLLLIAVVTLFVTSGGSGEGAIPTAPASVGAGLLAVAGVAVGRTWRATLTCGPADEVVSAFRVRFLLRLALCEGPAMAGFVLAILTGSPLPYLAALPIALVGIALDAPTAARLRAEDERLALTGCGTSLHGALVGAAGPADPV
;
A
#
# COMPACT_ATOMS: atom_id res chain seq x y z
N GLN A 1 51.35 -8.02 -38.08
CA GLN A 1 50.87 -7.28 -36.88
C GLN A 1 50.43 -8.27 -35.81
N PRO A 2 51.04 -8.30 -34.62
CA PRO A 2 50.69 -9.26 -33.58
C PRO A 2 49.41 -8.84 -32.85
N ARG A 3 48.43 -9.75 -32.79
CA ARG A 3 47.20 -9.62 -31.99
C ARG A 3 47.56 -9.54 -30.51
N ARG A 4 47.34 -8.37 -29.87
CA ARG A 4 47.45 -8.22 -28.41
C ARG A 4 46.34 -9.04 -27.74
N ALA A 5 46.73 -10.00 -26.91
CA ALA A 5 45.83 -10.76 -26.06
C ALA A 5 45.13 -9.79 -25.08
N ARG A 6 43.79 -9.80 -25.10
CA ARG A 6 42.95 -8.98 -24.22
C ARG A 6 43.03 -9.60 -22.82
N ALA A 7 43.55 -8.84 -21.84
CA ALA A 7 43.60 -9.29 -20.46
C ALA A 7 42.17 -9.64 -19.97
N PRO A 8 41.99 -10.74 -19.22
CA PRO A 8 40.69 -11.09 -18.65
C PRO A 8 40.23 -9.94 -17.75
N GLY A 9 39.09 -9.35 -18.10
CA GLY A 9 38.46 -8.30 -17.30
C GLY A 9 38.18 -8.82 -15.89
N PRO A 10 38.17 -7.95 -14.86
CA PRO A 10 37.91 -8.36 -13.49
C PRO A 10 36.62 -9.18 -13.46
N LEU A 11 36.73 -10.42 -12.97
CA LEU A 11 35.60 -11.31 -12.76
C LEU A 11 34.57 -10.54 -11.93
N ARG A 12 33.46 -10.17 -12.60
CA ARG A 12 32.31 -9.51 -11.98
C ARG A 12 31.89 -10.45 -10.85
N ARG A 13 32.19 -10.08 -9.59
CA ARG A 13 31.75 -10.85 -8.42
C ARG A 13 30.27 -11.11 -8.62
N ALA A 14 29.92 -12.38 -8.79
CA ALA A 14 28.53 -12.80 -8.70
C ALA A 14 28.08 -12.37 -7.31
N THR A 15 27.30 -11.30 -7.25
CA THR A 15 26.60 -10.89 -6.04
C THR A 15 25.78 -12.10 -5.63
N ALA A 16 26.09 -12.67 -4.47
CA ALA A 16 25.38 -13.82 -3.94
C ALA A 16 23.88 -13.55 -4.02
N PRO A 17 23.06 -14.53 -4.45
CA PRO A 17 21.63 -14.36 -4.52
C PRO A 17 21.15 -13.87 -3.16
N THR A 18 20.53 -12.69 -3.13
CA THR A 18 19.92 -12.12 -1.93
C THR A 18 18.94 -13.14 -1.40
N THR A 19 19.34 -13.82 -0.33
CA THR A 19 18.52 -14.87 0.28
C THR A 19 17.25 -14.24 0.82
N VAL A 20 16.14 -14.95 0.68
CA VAL A 20 14.79 -14.64 1.19
C VAL A 20 14.78 -14.21 2.69
N ALA A 21 15.88 -14.46 3.42
CA ALA A 21 16.08 -14.09 4.81
C ALA A 21 16.24 -12.58 5.10
N ASP A 22 16.49 -11.73 4.09
CA ASP A 22 16.78 -10.30 4.29
C ASP A 22 15.62 -9.34 3.92
N ASP A 23 14.34 -9.74 4.01
CA ASP A 23 13.25 -8.73 4.05
C ASP A 23 13.25 -8.08 5.44
N PRO A 24 13.65 -6.80 5.60
CA PRO A 24 13.67 -6.14 6.90
C PRO A 24 12.25 -5.92 7.47
N GLY A 25 11.20 -6.30 6.73
CA GLY A 25 9.81 -6.11 7.09
C GLY A 25 9.43 -4.63 7.06
N TRP A 26 8.40 -4.28 7.82
CA TRP A 26 8.18 -2.90 8.21
C TRP A 26 9.25 -2.59 9.25
N GLY A 27 10.37 -2.03 8.81
CA GLY A 27 11.54 -1.76 9.64
C GLY A 27 11.23 -0.89 10.86
N ARG A 28 12.27 -0.33 11.49
CA ARG A 28 12.11 0.49 12.69
C ARG A 28 11.08 1.61 12.43
N PRO A 29 10.25 1.99 13.41
CA PRO A 29 9.18 2.98 13.24
C PRO A 29 9.65 4.32 12.64
N ARG A 30 10.93 4.66 12.81
CA ARG A 30 11.58 5.81 12.16
C ARG A 30 11.51 5.77 10.62
N ASP A 31 11.64 4.59 10.02
CA ASP A 31 11.69 4.41 8.57
C ASP A 31 10.27 4.55 7.98
N ILE A 32 9.25 4.17 8.76
CA ILE A 32 7.83 4.39 8.47
C ILE A 32 7.50 5.89 8.52
N ALA A 33 7.94 6.59 9.58
CA ALA A 33 7.72 8.03 9.73
C ALA A 33 8.37 8.82 8.59
N LEU A 34 9.58 8.44 8.17
CA LEU A 34 10.28 9.08 7.05
C LEU A 34 9.59 8.83 5.70
N GLY A 35 9.04 7.63 5.51
CA GLY A 35 8.22 7.32 4.33
C GLY A 35 6.92 8.11 4.26
N ALA A 36 6.31 8.40 5.41
CA ALA A 36 5.08 9.21 5.48
C ALA A 36 5.35 10.70 5.19
N VAL A 37 6.43 11.27 5.71
CA VAL A 37 6.74 12.70 5.56
C VAL A 37 7.39 13.01 4.21
N ALA A 38 8.18 12.09 3.67
CA ALA A 38 8.93 12.31 2.43
C ALA A 38 8.93 11.06 1.53
N PRO A 39 7.80 10.71 0.90
CA PRO A 39 7.68 9.52 0.06
C PRO A 39 8.69 9.54 -1.10
N GLN A 40 9.02 10.73 -1.63
CA GLN A 40 10.02 10.89 -2.68
C GLN A 40 11.44 10.50 -2.25
N LEU A 41 11.82 10.77 -0.99
CA LEU A 41 13.12 10.39 -0.43
C LEU A 41 13.18 8.88 -0.14
N ALA A 42 12.06 8.30 0.32
CA ALA A 42 11.93 6.85 0.49
C ALA A 42 12.03 6.12 -0.87
N LEU A 43 11.36 6.64 -1.90
CA LEU A 43 11.46 6.15 -3.28
C LEU A 43 12.91 6.25 -3.78
N ARG A 44 13.58 7.39 -3.63
CA ARG A 44 14.98 7.57 -4.05
C ARG A 44 15.95 6.62 -3.35
N ARG A 45 15.75 6.33 -2.06
CA ARG A 45 16.55 5.32 -1.33
C ARG A 45 16.23 3.89 -1.78
N ALA A 46 14.97 3.61 -2.08
CA ALA A 46 14.55 2.33 -2.65
C ALA A 46 15.04 2.17 -4.10
N SER A 47 15.26 3.26 -4.84
CA SER A 47 15.76 3.30 -6.22
C SER A 47 17.28 3.12 -6.35
N GLY A 48 17.92 2.47 -5.39
CA GLY A 48 19.25 1.93 -5.62
C GLY A 48 19.22 1.00 -6.86
N PRO A 49 20.33 0.86 -7.62
CA PRO A 49 20.39 0.11 -8.87
C PRO A 49 20.21 -1.43 -8.74
N GLY A 50 19.57 -1.91 -7.67
CA GLY A 50 19.12 -3.28 -7.48
C GLY A 50 17.60 -3.35 -7.67
N GLU A 51 17.18 -4.28 -8.51
CA GLU A 51 15.81 -4.71 -8.80
C GLU A 51 14.90 -4.59 -7.57
N GLN A 52 14.00 -3.62 -7.57
CA GLN A 52 13.13 -3.38 -6.41
C GLN A 52 12.17 -4.55 -6.24
N ALA A 53 12.28 -5.27 -5.12
CA ALA A 53 11.32 -6.30 -4.77
C ALA A 53 9.90 -5.67 -4.78
N PRO A 54 8.96 -6.17 -5.60
CA PRO A 54 7.64 -5.55 -5.79
C PRO A 54 6.81 -5.38 -4.52
N VAL A 55 7.15 -6.08 -3.43
CA VAL A 55 6.57 -5.86 -2.09
C VAL A 55 6.83 -4.44 -1.57
N VAL A 56 8.02 -3.90 -1.80
CA VAL A 56 8.41 -2.57 -1.31
C VAL A 56 7.55 -1.49 -1.95
N ALA A 57 7.26 -1.61 -3.25
CA ALA A 57 6.38 -0.69 -3.96
C ALA A 57 4.97 -0.65 -3.34
N LEU A 58 4.42 -1.82 -2.98
CA LEU A 58 3.09 -1.90 -2.33
C LEU A 58 3.10 -1.27 -0.93
N ARG A 59 4.18 -1.45 -0.15
CA ARG A 59 4.34 -0.80 1.16
C ARG A 59 4.42 0.73 1.02
N ILE A 60 5.20 1.23 0.06
CA ILE A 60 5.32 2.66 -0.22
C ILE A 60 3.97 3.26 -0.64
N LEU A 61 3.21 2.56 -1.50
CA LEU A 61 1.87 2.99 -1.89
C LEU A 61 0.95 3.11 -0.66
N SER A 62 0.89 2.09 0.19
CA SER A 62 0.09 2.12 1.43
C SER A 62 0.40 3.34 2.30
N VAL A 63 1.69 3.60 2.54
CA VAL A 63 2.14 4.76 3.34
C VAL A 63 1.81 6.08 2.66
N SER A 64 1.96 6.16 1.34
CA SER A 64 1.67 7.38 0.56
C SER A 64 0.19 7.73 0.58
N PHE A 65 -0.71 6.75 0.47
CA PHE A 65 -2.15 6.96 0.61
C PHE A 65 -2.52 7.42 2.04
N ALA A 66 -1.96 6.78 3.07
CA ALA A 66 -2.17 7.23 4.45
C ALA A 66 -1.68 8.67 4.69
N ALA A 67 -0.50 9.02 4.16
CA ALA A 67 0.05 10.37 4.23
C ALA A 67 -0.82 11.40 3.48
N GLY A 68 -1.34 11.02 2.30
CA GLY A 68 -2.26 11.84 1.52
C GLY A 68 -3.54 12.17 2.30
N LEU A 69 -4.13 11.18 2.98
CA LEU A 69 -5.28 11.41 3.86
C LEU A 69 -4.94 12.38 5.00
N LEU A 70 -3.79 12.22 5.66
CA LEU A 70 -3.37 13.17 6.70
C LEU A 70 -3.20 14.61 6.16
N LEU A 71 -2.69 14.76 4.92
CA LEU A 71 -2.58 16.07 4.28
C LEU A 71 -3.96 16.68 3.98
N ILE A 72 -4.93 15.88 3.52
CA ILE A 72 -6.32 16.32 3.32
C ILE A 72 -6.93 16.77 4.66
N ALA A 73 -6.59 16.12 5.77
CA ALA A 73 -7.01 16.56 7.11
C ALA A 73 -6.58 18.00 7.40
N VAL A 74 -5.31 18.30 7.13
CA VAL A 74 -4.75 19.64 7.30
C VAL A 74 -5.50 20.65 6.44
N VAL A 75 -5.67 20.36 5.13
CA VAL A 75 -6.40 21.24 4.21
C VAL A 75 -7.84 21.47 4.69
N THR A 76 -8.53 20.43 5.13
CA THR A 76 -9.92 20.51 5.60
C THR A 76 -10.05 21.44 6.81
N LEU A 77 -9.12 21.36 7.76
CA LEU A 77 -9.09 22.25 8.93
C LEU A 77 -8.96 23.72 8.52
N PHE A 78 -8.09 24.03 7.55
CA PHE A 78 -7.93 25.41 7.06
C PHE A 78 -9.17 25.89 6.31
N VAL A 79 -9.70 25.10 5.37
CA VAL A 79 -10.85 25.48 4.53
C VAL A 79 -12.11 25.71 5.36
N THR A 80 -12.35 24.89 6.39
CA THR A 80 -13.55 24.98 7.23
C THR A 80 -13.45 26.04 8.34
N SER A 81 -12.25 26.50 8.68
CA SER A 81 -12.05 27.51 9.74
C SER A 81 -12.55 28.93 9.38
N GLY A 82 -12.75 29.22 8.09
CA GLY A 82 -13.12 30.56 7.61
C GLY A 82 -14.63 30.82 7.44
N GLY A 83 -15.49 29.82 7.66
CA GLY A 83 -16.93 29.93 7.46
C GLY A 83 -17.66 30.51 8.67
N SER A 84 -18.00 31.80 8.65
CA SER A 84 -18.98 32.40 9.56
C SER A 84 -20.35 31.79 9.29
N GLY A 85 -20.86 30.99 10.24
CA GLY A 85 -21.94 30.01 10.10
C GLY A 85 -23.36 30.54 9.88
N GLU A 86 -23.59 31.40 8.89
CA GLU A 86 -24.89 32.01 8.63
C GLU A 86 -25.92 31.08 7.92
N GLY A 87 -25.62 29.79 7.72
CA GLY A 87 -26.48 28.86 6.98
C GLY A 87 -26.34 27.38 7.35
N ALA A 88 -26.04 27.08 8.62
CA ALA A 88 -25.72 25.72 9.08
C ALA A 88 -26.90 24.75 8.92
N ILE A 89 -26.82 23.89 7.89
CA ILE A 89 -27.57 22.61 7.85
C ILE A 89 -27.24 21.86 9.14
N PRO A 90 -28.22 21.26 9.84
CA PRO A 90 -27.96 20.51 11.07
C PRO A 90 -26.88 19.44 10.83
N THR A 91 -25.71 19.63 11.45
CA THR A 91 -24.49 18.86 11.20
C THR A 91 -24.53 17.44 11.76
N ALA A 92 -25.36 17.21 12.78
CA ALA A 92 -25.51 15.92 13.45
C ALA A 92 -25.95 14.78 12.51
N PRO A 93 -27.10 14.84 11.79
CA PRO A 93 -27.53 13.75 10.91
C PRO A 93 -26.55 13.50 9.75
N ALA A 94 -25.95 14.55 9.21
CA ALA A 94 -24.95 14.43 8.13
C ALA A 94 -23.70 13.67 8.59
N SER A 95 -23.22 13.95 9.81
CA SER A 95 -22.07 13.26 10.40
C SER A 95 -22.36 11.77 10.67
N VAL A 96 -23.56 11.44 11.13
CA VAL A 96 -24.00 10.05 11.36
C VAL A 96 -24.11 9.29 10.03
N GLY A 97 -24.70 9.91 9.00
CA GLY A 97 -24.77 9.34 7.66
C GLY A 97 -23.38 9.07 7.05
N ALA A 98 -22.43 9.98 7.25
CA ALA A 98 -21.02 9.80 6.87
C ALA A 98 -20.41 8.55 7.51
N GLY A 99 -20.59 8.44 8.84
CA GLY A 99 -20.06 7.32 9.62
C GLY A 99 -20.65 5.99 9.17
N LEU A 100 -21.94 5.93 8.89
CA LEU A 100 -22.60 4.71 8.40
C LEU A 100 -22.11 4.31 7.01
N LEU A 101 -22.00 5.25 6.06
CA LEU A 101 -21.44 4.97 4.73
C LEU A 101 -19.99 4.51 4.80
N ALA A 102 -19.19 5.12 5.69
CA ALA A 102 -17.82 4.73 5.95
C ALA A 102 -17.72 3.28 6.46
N VAL A 103 -18.49 2.93 7.48
CA VAL A 103 -18.52 1.58 8.04
C VAL A 103 -19.01 0.56 7.01
N ALA A 104 -20.03 0.89 6.23
CA ALA A 104 -20.54 0.03 5.17
C ALA A 104 -19.48 -0.23 4.08
N GLY A 105 -18.75 0.80 3.65
CA GLY A 105 -17.66 0.66 2.68
C GLY A 105 -16.56 -0.29 3.18
N VAL A 106 -16.13 -0.16 4.44
CA VAL A 106 -15.16 -1.07 5.04
C VAL A 106 -15.71 -2.50 5.14
N ALA A 107 -16.97 -2.66 5.55
CA ALA A 107 -17.60 -3.96 5.64
C ALA A 107 -17.65 -4.66 4.28
N VAL A 108 -18.08 -3.96 3.22
CA VAL A 108 -18.12 -4.47 1.84
C VAL A 108 -16.71 -4.80 1.33
N GLY A 109 -15.72 -3.95 1.58
CA GLY A 109 -14.33 -4.23 1.20
C GLY A 109 -13.75 -5.48 1.88
N ARG A 110 -14.17 -5.77 3.11
CA ARG A 110 -13.74 -6.97 3.85
C ARG A 110 -14.46 -8.23 3.41
N THR A 111 -15.74 -8.14 3.04
CA THR A 111 -16.50 -9.29 2.52
C THR A 111 -16.06 -9.65 1.10
N TRP A 112 -15.53 -8.68 0.34
CA TRP A 112 -14.93 -8.97 -0.95
C TRP A 112 -13.60 -9.74 -0.80
N ARG A 113 -13.73 -11.06 -0.75
CA ARG A 113 -12.63 -12.02 -0.81
C ARG A 113 -12.55 -12.56 -2.23
N ALA A 114 -11.99 -11.77 -3.15
CA ALA A 114 -11.59 -12.31 -4.44
C ALA A 114 -10.54 -13.41 -4.20
N THR A 115 -10.93 -14.67 -4.38
CA THR A 115 -10.07 -15.83 -4.17
C THR A 115 -8.90 -15.78 -5.15
N LEU A 116 -7.67 -15.96 -4.67
CA LEU A 116 -6.53 -16.14 -5.56
C LEU A 116 -6.72 -17.50 -6.25
N THR A 117 -6.77 -17.50 -7.58
CA THR A 117 -6.83 -18.73 -8.37
C THR A 117 -5.43 -19.34 -8.47
N CYS A 118 -5.32 -20.66 -8.41
CA CYS A 118 -4.05 -21.33 -8.71
C CYS A 118 -3.66 -21.00 -10.16
N GLY A 119 -2.44 -20.52 -10.35
CA GLY A 119 -1.89 -20.15 -11.66
C GLY A 119 -0.38 -20.03 -11.59
N PRO A 120 0.26 -19.71 -12.73
CA PRO A 120 1.68 -19.35 -12.76
C PRO A 120 1.97 -18.17 -11.82
N ALA A 121 3.21 -18.11 -11.33
CA ALA A 121 3.63 -17.14 -10.31
C ALA A 121 3.29 -15.68 -10.67
N ASP A 122 3.45 -15.31 -11.94
CA ASP A 122 3.18 -13.95 -12.42
C ASP A 122 1.70 -13.58 -12.35
N GLU A 123 0.80 -14.51 -12.65
CA GLU A 123 -0.65 -14.31 -12.54
C GLU A 123 -1.07 -14.13 -11.08
N VAL A 124 -0.51 -14.95 -10.18
CA VAL A 124 -0.79 -14.87 -8.74
C VAL A 124 -0.31 -13.53 -8.16
N VAL A 125 0.88 -13.07 -8.56
CA VAL A 125 1.41 -11.75 -8.18
C VAL A 125 0.54 -10.62 -8.73
N SER A 126 0.14 -10.69 -10.00
CA SER A 126 -0.73 -9.68 -10.63
C SER A 126 -2.09 -9.60 -9.93
N ALA A 127 -2.74 -10.74 -9.70
CA ALA A 127 -4.02 -10.82 -8.99
C ALA A 127 -3.92 -10.27 -7.56
N PHE A 128 -2.81 -10.56 -6.85
CA PHE A 128 -2.56 -10.00 -5.54
C PHE A 128 -2.43 -8.47 -5.57
N ARG A 129 -1.70 -7.90 -6.54
CA ARG A 129 -1.55 -6.44 -6.70
C ARG A 129 -2.89 -5.76 -6.98
N VAL A 130 -3.67 -6.30 -7.92
CA VAL A 130 -5.01 -5.76 -8.24
C VAL A 130 -5.91 -5.79 -7.01
N ARG A 131 -5.94 -6.92 -6.29
CA ARG A 131 -6.73 -7.05 -5.06
C ARG A 131 -6.29 -6.05 -3.98
N PHE A 132 -4.99 -5.86 -3.80
CA PHE A 132 -4.46 -4.88 -2.85
C PHE A 132 -4.85 -3.45 -3.22
N LEU A 133 -4.65 -3.04 -4.47
CA LEU A 133 -4.99 -1.69 -4.94
C LEU A 133 -6.49 -1.40 -4.80
N LEU A 134 -7.33 -2.38 -5.13
CA LEU A 134 -8.78 -2.25 -5.02
C LEU A 134 -9.22 -2.09 -3.57
N ARG A 135 -8.65 -2.88 -2.65
CA ARG A 135 -8.91 -2.73 -1.21
C ARG A 135 -8.41 -1.40 -0.66
N LEU A 136 -7.25 -0.95 -1.12
CA LEU A 136 -6.68 0.34 -0.74
C LEU A 136 -7.63 1.47 -1.13
N ALA A 137 -8.12 1.47 -2.38
CA ALA A 137 -9.10 2.45 -2.87
C ALA A 137 -10.42 2.40 -2.07
N LEU A 138 -10.92 1.21 -1.74
CA LEU A 138 -12.12 1.04 -0.92
C LEU A 138 -11.94 1.55 0.51
N CYS A 139 -10.73 1.40 1.08
CA CYS A 139 -10.41 1.92 2.42
C CYS A 139 -10.36 3.45 2.45
N GLU A 140 -10.07 4.11 1.32
CA GLU A 140 -10.04 5.57 1.23
C GLU A 140 -11.45 6.20 1.16
N GLY A 141 -12.41 5.47 0.59
CA GLY A 141 -13.80 5.91 0.40
C GLY A 141 -14.43 6.61 1.61
N PRO A 142 -14.36 6.05 2.83
CA PRO A 142 -14.78 6.71 4.07
C PRO A 142 -14.27 8.14 4.23
N ALA A 143 -12.96 8.35 4.10
CA ALA A 143 -12.35 9.66 4.30
C ALA A 143 -12.74 10.63 3.18
N MET A 144 -12.85 10.15 1.92
CA MET A 144 -13.35 10.97 0.82
C MET A 144 -14.81 11.41 1.02
N ALA A 145 -15.67 10.51 1.50
CA ALA A 145 -17.06 10.86 1.84
C ALA A 145 -17.12 11.89 2.98
N GLY A 146 -16.32 11.68 4.03
CA GLY A 146 -16.19 12.64 5.13
C GLY A 146 -15.67 14.00 4.66
N PHE A 147 -14.78 14.03 3.66
CA PHE A 147 -14.22 15.26 3.10
C PHE A 147 -15.29 16.06 2.37
N VAL A 148 -16.03 15.40 1.47
CA VAL A 148 -17.16 16.01 0.76
C VAL A 148 -18.17 16.59 1.75
N LEU A 149 -18.50 15.85 2.80
CA LEU A 149 -19.43 16.33 3.83
C LEU A 149 -18.85 17.48 4.66
N ALA A 150 -17.55 17.49 4.92
CA ALA A 150 -16.91 18.60 5.61
C ALA A 150 -17.00 19.91 4.82
N ILE A 151 -16.85 19.84 3.49
CA ILE A 151 -17.03 20.99 2.60
C ILE A 151 -18.49 21.45 2.56
N LEU A 152 -19.43 20.53 2.41
CA LEU A 152 -20.87 20.85 2.33
C LEU A 152 -21.42 21.44 3.63
N THR A 153 -20.92 20.98 4.78
CA THR A 153 -21.39 21.44 6.11
C THR A 153 -20.58 22.60 6.66
N GLY A 154 -19.44 22.94 6.05
CA GLY A 154 -18.49 23.90 6.59
C GLY A 154 -17.84 23.45 7.92
N SER A 155 -17.92 22.16 8.27
CA SER A 155 -17.40 21.62 9.53
C SER A 155 -16.34 20.56 9.26
N PRO A 156 -15.19 20.56 9.95
CA PRO A 156 -14.17 19.52 9.77
C PRO A 156 -14.56 18.17 10.40
N LEU A 157 -15.57 18.16 11.28
CA LEU A 157 -15.92 16.98 12.09
C LEU A 157 -16.26 15.73 11.27
N PRO A 158 -17.03 15.79 10.16
CA PRO A 158 -17.32 14.59 9.36
C PRO A 158 -16.05 13.94 8.79
N TYR A 159 -15.08 14.76 8.35
CA TYR A 159 -13.81 14.26 7.85
C TYR A 159 -12.97 13.62 8.97
N LEU A 160 -12.83 14.32 10.11
CA LEU A 160 -12.07 13.83 11.25
C LEU A 160 -12.66 12.54 11.84
N ALA A 161 -13.98 12.35 11.77
CA ALA A 161 -14.63 11.12 12.20
C ALA A 161 -14.37 9.95 11.23
N ALA A 162 -14.34 10.21 9.93
CA ALA A 162 -14.13 9.16 8.91
C ALA A 162 -12.65 8.80 8.70
N LEU A 163 -11.73 9.74 8.94
CA LEU A 163 -10.29 9.55 8.76
C LEU A 163 -9.70 8.36 9.53
N PRO A 164 -9.96 8.17 10.84
CA PRO A 164 -9.47 7.00 11.58
C PRO A 164 -9.95 5.68 11.00
N ILE A 165 -11.19 5.64 10.47
CA ILE A 165 -11.77 4.44 9.85
C ILE A 165 -10.96 4.06 8.60
N ALA A 166 -10.66 5.05 7.74
CA ALA A 166 -9.83 4.84 6.57
C ALA A 166 -8.41 4.40 6.94
N LEU A 167 -7.76 5.07 7.91
CA LEU A 167 -6.41 4.74 8.35
C LEU A 167 -6.32 3.32 8.94
N VAL A 168 -7.29 2.92 9.75
CA VAL A 168 -7.37 1.55 10.28
C VAL A 168 -7.58 0.55 9.14
N GLY A 169 -8.43 0.87 8.15
CA GLY A 169 -8.60 0.05 6.95
C GLY A 169 -7.28 -0.18 6.20
N ILE A 170 -6.56 0.90 5.91
CA ILE A 170 -5.24 0.86 5.25
C ILE A 170 -4.23 0.06 6.09
N ALA A 171 -4.18 0.29 7.40
CA ALA A 171 -3.24 -0.41 8.29
C ALA A 171 -3.50 -1.92 8.37
N LEU A 172 -4.77 -2.33 8.40
CA LEU A 172 -5.16 -3.75 8.37
C LEU A 172 -4.92 -4.38 6.99
N ASP A 173 -4.94 -3.59 5.92
CA ASP A 173 -4.67 -4.06 4.56
C ASP A 173 -3.20 -4.00 4.12
N ALA A 174 -2.35 -3.41 4.94
CA ALA A 174 -0.93 -3.25 4.67
C ALA A 174 -0.23 -4.59 4.35
N PRO A 175 0.66 -4.64 3.34
CA PRO A 175 1.40 -5.85 2.96
C PRO A 175 2.51 -6.14 4.00
N THR A 176 2.10 -6.68 5.14
CA THR A 176 2.98 -7.15 6.22
C THR A 176 3.46 -8.58 5.95
N ALA A 177 4.61 -8.94 6.50
CA ALA A 177 5.15 -10.29 6.38
C ALA A 177 4.17 -11.35 6.92
N ALA A 178 3.50 -11.07 8.04
CA ALA A 178 2.48 -11.95 8.60
C ALA A 178 1.31 -12.20 7.63
N ARG A 179 0.88 -11.16 6.93
CA ARG A 179 -0.20 -11.26 5.94
C ARG A 179 0.23 -12.02 4.69
N LEU A 180 1.45 -11.82 4.20
CA LEU A 180 1.99 -12.59 3.08
C LEU A 180 2.07 -14.09 3.42
N ARG A 181 2.55 -14.44 4.62
CA ARG A 181 2.56 -15.83 5.10
C ARG A 181 1.16 -16.43 5.19
N ALA A 182 0.18 -15.66 5.68
CA ALA A 182 -1.20 -16.13 5.76
C ALA A 182 -1.83 -16.37 4.37
N GLU A 183 -1.46 -15.60 3.34
CA GLU A 183 -1.91 -15.86 1.97
C GLU A 183 -1.15 -17.04 1.34
N ASP A 184 0.15 -17.22 1.63
CA ASP A 184 0.89 -18.44 1.24
C ASP A 184 0.27 -19.70 1.85
N GLU A 185 -0.07 -19.67 3.14
CA GLU A 185 -0.72 -20.79 3.82
C GLU A 185 -2.08 -21.10 3.19
N ARG A 186 -2.86 -20.08 2.82
CA ARG A 186 -4.12 -20.26 2.09
C ARG A 186 -3.92 -20.89 0.72
N LEU A 187 -2.92 -20.44 -0.04
CA LEU A 187 -2.59 -21.01 -1.34
C LEU A 187 -2.18 -22.48 -1.21
N ALA A 188 -1.39 -22.81 -0.19
CA ALA A 188 -0.99 -24.17 0.13
C ALA A 188 -2.21 -25.05 0.49
N LEU A 189 -3.14 -24.53 1.30
CA LEU A 189 -4.38 -25.23 1.66
C LEU A 189 -5.30 -25.46 0.45
N THR A 190 -5.27 -24.59 -0.56
CA THR A 190 -5.97 -24.80 -1.83
C THR A 190 -5.25 -25.72 -2.82
N GLY A 191 -4.09 -26.28 -2.43
CA GLY A 191 -3.30 -27.18 -3.27
C GLY A 191 -2.48 -26.48 -4.35
N CYS A 192 -2.32 -25.16 -4.28
CA CYS A 192 -1.43 -24.44 -5.19
C CYS A 192 0.03 -24.65 -4.76
N GLY A 193 0.89 -25.15 -5.65
CA GLY A 193 2.33 -25.35 -5.38
C GLY A 193 3.18 -24.08 -5.42
N THR A 194 2.57 -22.92 -5.69
CA THR A 194 3.26 -21.64 -5.91
C THR A 194 3.27 -20.82 -4.63
N SER A 195 4.46 -20.41 -4.16
CA SER A 195 4.59 -19.44 -3.06
C SER A 195 4.49 -18.01 -3.59
N LEU A 196 3.50 -17.25 -3.11
CA LEU A 196 3.34 -15.83 -3.37
C LEU A 196 4.54 -15.05 -2.83
N HIS A 197 5.02 -15.36 -1.62
CA HIS A 197 6.21 -14.71 -1.07
C HIS A 197 7.45 -14.97 -1.93
N GLY A 198 7.66 -16.22 -2.35
CA GLY A 198 8.73 -16.59 -3.28
C GLY A 198 8.63 -15.84 -4.61
N ALA A 199 7.43 -15.73 -5.18
CA ALA A 199 7.19 -15.00 -6.42
C ALA A 199 7.43 -13.48 -6.26
N LEU A 200 6.98 -12.89 -5.16
CA LEU A 200 7.15 -11.46 -4.89
C LEU A 200 8.59 -11.05 -4.57
N VAL A 201 9.40 -11.96 -4.02
CA VAL A 201 10.83 -11.73 -3.77
C VAL A 201 11.68 -12.13 -4.98
N GLY A 202 11.32 -13.23 -5.65
CA GLY A 202 12.07 -13.85 -6.73
C GLY A 202 11.81 -13.29 -8.13
N ALA A 203 10.68 -12.62 -8.39
CA ALA A 203 10.45 -11.87 -9.64
C ALA A 203 11.40 -10.67 -9.82
N ALA A 204 12.33 -10.46 -8.88
CA ALA A 204 13.42 -9.50 -8.95
C ALA A 204 14.77 -10.15 -9.32
N GLY A 205 14.74 -11.34 -9.95
CA GLY A 205 15.93 -11.96 -10.54
C GLY A 205 15.79 -12.03 -12.07
N PRO A 206 16.90 -11.88 -12.82
CA PRO A 206 16.87 -12.01 -14.27
C PRO A 206 16.32 -13.38 -14.64
N ALA A 207 15.24 -13.41 -15.41
CA ALA A 207 14.74 -14.62 -16.02
C ALA A 207 15.87 -15.21 -16.86
N ASP A 208 16.47 -16.31 -16.39
CA ASP A 208 17.42 -17.05 -17.22
C ASP A 208 16.68 -17.47 -18.49
N PRO A 209 17.16 -17.07 -19.68
CA PRO A 209 16.56 -17.52 -20.92
C PRO A 209 16.74 -19.03 -21.02
N VAL A 210 15.61 -19.75 -21.08
CA VAL A 210 15.56 -21.19 -21.42
C VAL A 210 15.92 -21.38 -22.88
#